data_AF-S7UEJ2-F1
#
_entry.id   AF-S7UEJ2-F1
#
_cell.length_a   1.000
_cell.length_b   1.000
_cell.length_c   1.000
_cell.angle_alpha   90.00
_cell.angle_beta   90.00
_cell.angle_gamma   90.00
#
_symmetry.space_group_name_H-M   'P 1'
#
loop_
_entity.id
_entity.type
_entity.pdbx_description
1 polymer ?
#
loop_
_entity_poly.entity_id
_entity_poly.type
_entity_poly.pdbx_seq_one_letter_code
_entity_poly.pdbx_strand_id
1 'polypeptide(L)'
;MGKFIQVRVSAATFDPGQAAKTFPKLYAVAWPAQDVTPEERKGLFELTDQLSDLHQFGDLAPSVKQVVGEQLPRIMHLRRAIETALGDWQPAEAERLTTQFEDALAGLEAQMPD
;
A
#
# COMPACT_ATOMS: atom_id res chain seq x y z
N MET A 1 3.61 28.42 -7.98
CA MET A 1 4.83 27.79 -7.41
C MET A 1 6.00 28.75 -7.52
N GLY A 2 6.92 28.75 -6.54
CA GLY A 2 8.13 29.57 -6.58
C GLY A 2 9.13 29.06 -7.63
N LYS A 3 9.97 29.96 -8.15
CA LYS A 3 10.90 29.66 -9.25
C LYS A 3 12.03 28.69 -8.87
N PHE A 4 12.32 28.56 -7.58
CA PHE A 4 13.46 27.79 -7.05
C PHE A 4 13.14 26.93 -5.82
N ILE A 5 12.02 27.21 -5.14
CA ILE A 5 11.62 26.48 -3.92
C ILE A 5 10.25 25.87 -4.16
N GLN A 6 10.19 24.54 -4.04
CA GLN A 6 8.97 23.78 -4.02
C GLN A 6 8.63 23.43 -2.58
N VAL A 7 7.42 23.79 -2.17
CA VAL A 7 6.81 23.25 -0.94
C VAL A 7 5.93 22.09 -1.38
N ARG A 8 5.93 20.99 -0.62
CA ARG A 8 5.13 19.79 -0.92
C ARG A 8 4.50 19.25 0.37
N VAL A 9 3.34 18.64 0.22
CA VAL A 9 2.68 17.83 1.27
C VAL A 9 2.87 16.37 0.89
N SER A 10 3.19 15.51 1.86
CA SER A 10 3.40 14.07 1.64
C SER A 10 2.85 13.28 2.81
N ALA A 11 2.41 12.04 2.54
CA ALA A 11 2.04 11.07 3.56
C ALA A 11 3.03 9.89 3.53
N ALA A 12 3.26 9.28 4.69
CA ALA A 12 4.09 8.10 4.84
C ALA A 12 3.55 7.24 5.99
N THR A 13 3.81 5.94 5.95
CA THR A 13 3.49 5.04 7.07
C THR A 13 4.32 5.43 8.29
N PHE A 14 3.65 5.67 9.42
CA PHE A 14 4.29 6.12 10.65
C PHE A 14 5.15 5.02 11.30
N ASP A 15 4.64 3.80 11.37
CA ASP A 15 5.34 2.64 11.93
C ASP A 15 5.21 1.42 10.98
N PRO A 16 6.22 1.19 10.13
CA PRO A 16 6.24 0.03 9.23
C PRO A 16 6.26 -1.32 9.97
N GLY A 17 6.82 -1.36 11.17
CA GLY A 17 6.85 -2.56 12.00
C GLY A 17 5.46 -2.93 12.52
N GLN A 18 4.67 -1.94 12.94
CA GLN A 18 3.27 -2.14 13.29
C GLN A 18 2.43 -2.48 12.07
N ALA A 19 2.68 -1.86 10.92
CA ALA A 19 2.02 -2.21 9.66
C ALA A 19 2.25 -3.69 9.29
N ALA A 20 3.50 -4.16 9.34
CA ALA A 20 3.83 -5.55 9.06
C ALA A 20 3.17 -6.55 10.03
N LYS A 21 2.99 -6.17 11.31
CA LYS A 21 2.25 -6.97 12.29
C LYS A 21 0.74 -6.97 12.04
N THR A 22 0.22 -5.88 11.47
CA THR A 22 -1.22 -5.70 11.19
C THR A 22 -1.64 -6.40 9.90
N PHE A 23 -0.75 -6.44 8.90
CA PHE A 23 -0.99 -7.05 7.59
C PHE A 23 -0.02 -8.21 7.29
N PRO A 24 0.09 -9.23 8.17
CA PRO A 24 1.14 -10.24 8.07
C PRO A 24 1.06 -11.06 6.78
N LYS A 25 -0.14 -11.41 6.28
CA LYS A 25 -0.31 -12.20 5.06
C LYS A 25 0.09 -11.41 3.83
N LEU A 26 -0.30 -10.14 3.75
CA LEU A 26 0.09 -9.28 2.63
C LEU A 26 1.59 -9.02 2.61
N TYR A 27 2.22 -8.79 3.76
CA TYR A 27 3.67 -8.66 3.82
C TYR A 27 4.40 -9.96 3.44
N ALA A 28 3.88 -11.12 3.83
CA ALA A 28 4.46 -12.42 3.46
C ALA A 28 4.40 -12.66 1.94
N VAL A 29 3.31 -12.25 1.29
CA VAL A 29 3.19 -12.33 -0.18
C VAL A 29 4.09 -11.31 -0.86
N ALA A 30 4.12 -10.07 -0.38
CA ALA A 30 4.92 -9.00 -0.96
C ALA A 30 6.42 -9.27 -0.85
N TRP A 31 6.87 -9.82 0.27
CA TRP A 31 8.27 -10.12 0.57
C TRP A 31 8.41 -11.52 1.20
N PRO A 32 8.48 -12.58 0.38
CA PRO A 32 8.53 -13.96 0.87
C PRO A 32 9.88 -14.36 1.50
N ALA A 33 10.93 -13.55 1.37
CA ALA A 33 12.26 -13.83 1.93
C ALA A 33 12.44 -13.27 3.35
N GLN A 34 13.08 -14.05 4.23
CA GLN A 34 13.47 -13.64 5.59
C GLN A 34 14.56 -12.56 5.62
N ASP A 35 15.14 -12.20 4.47
CA ASP A 35 16.27 -11.27 4.38
C ASP A 35 15.85 -9.79 4.43
N VAL A 36 14.55 -9.49 4.53
CA VAL A 36 14.07 -8.11 4.76
C VAL A 36 13.92 -7.92 6.25
N THR A 37 14.87 -7.22 6.87
CA THR A 37 14.77 -6.82 8.27
C THR A 37 13.50 -5.97 8.48
N PRO A 38 12.89 -5.96 9.67
CA PRO A 38 11.70 -5.13 9.94
C PRO A 38 11.89 -3.64 9.64
N GLU A 39 13.14 -3.16 9.68
CA GLU A 39 13.56 -1.81 9.35
C GLU A 39 13.61 -1.56 7.82
N GLU A 40 13.82 -2.62 7.03
CA GLU A 40 13.77 -2.60 5.57
C GLU A 40 12.36 -2.89 5.02
N ARG A 41 11.43 -3.35 5.87
CA ARG A 41 10.04 -3.57 5.48
C ARG A 41 9.39 -2.21 5.22
N LYS A 42 8.99 -2.03 3.96
CA LYS A 42 8.47 -0.77 3.44
C LYS A 42 7.05 -0.50 3.97
N GLY A 43 6.59 0.75 3.87
CA GLY A 43 5.27 1.16 4.32
C GLY A 43 4.13 0.59 3.46
N LEU A 44 2.90 1.02 3.75
CA LEU A 44 1.69 0.51 3.09
C LEU A 44 1.60 0.90 1.61
N PHE A 45 2.17 2.04 1.22
CA PHE A 45 2.23 2.44 -0.18
C PHE A 45 3.16 1.53 -0.97
N GLU A 46 4.33 1.23 -0.43
CA GLU A 46 5.27 0.33 -1.07
C GLU A 46 4.80 -1.13 -1.05
N LEU A 47 4.06 -1.55 -0.01
CA LEU A 47 3.37 -2.83 0.02
C LEU A 47 2.41 -2.94 -1.16
N THR A 48 1.59 -1.90 -1.38
CA THR A 48 0.62 -1.87 -2.48
C THR A 48 1.31 -1.95 -3.85
N ASP A 49 2.41 -1.23 -4.03
CA ASP A 49 3.20 -1.27 -5.26
C ASP A 49 3.78 -2.66 -5.51
N GLN A 50 4.37 -3.26 -4.46
CA GLN A 50 4.93 -4.60 -4.54
C GLN A 50 3.85 -5.65 -4.86
N LEU A 51 2.66 -5.55 -4.25
CA LEU A 51 1.53 -6.44 -4.57
C LEU A 51 1.07 -6.26 -6.01
N SER A 52 1.08 -5.04 -6.54
CA SER A 52 0.76 -4.76 -7.94
C SER A 52 1.78 -5.38 -8.89
N ASP A 53 3.07 -5.21 -8.61
CA ASP A 53 4.14 -5.78 -9.41
C ASP A 53 4.10 -7.30 -9.38
N LEU A 54 3.86 -7.92 -8.23
CA LEU A 54 3.72 -9.37 -8.10
C LEU A 54 2.46 -9.90 -8.80
N HIS A 55 1.35 -9.18 -8.74
CA HIS A 55 0.14 -9.57 -9.46
C HIS A 55 0.36 -9.56 -10.99
N GLN A 56 1.09 -8.55 -11.49
CA GLN A 56 1.34 -8.37 -12.92
C GLN A 56 2.45 -9.28 -13.46
N PHE A 57 3.55 -9.42 -12.73
CA PHE A 57 4.80 -10.04 -13.20
C PHE A 57 5.28 -11.21 -12.35
N GLY A 58 4.78 -11.35 -11.13
CA GLY A 58 5.20 -12.36 -10.17
C GLY A 58 4.51 -13.72 -10.37
N ASP A 59 5.08 -14.73 -9.72
CA ASP A 59 4.52 -16.07 -9.63
C ASP A 59 3.77 -16.22 -8.30
N LEU A 60 2.49 -15.86 -8.32
CA LEU A 60 1.58 -15.98 -7.19
C LEU A 60 0.74 -17.25 -7.31
N ALA A 61 0.50 -17.91 -6.18
CA ALA A 61 -0.44 -19.02 -6.12
C ALA A 61 -1.81 -18.58 -6.70
N PRO A 62 -2.53 -19.42 -7.46
CA PRO A 62 -3.75 -19.02 -8.17
C PRO A 62 -4.82 -18.39 -7.26
N SER A 63 -4.99 -18.91 -6.04
CA SER A 63 -5.93 -18.38 -5.05
C SER A 63 -5.55 -16.97 -4.59
N VAL A 64 -4.26 -16.75 -4.29
CA VAL A 64 -3.73 -15.43 -3.92
C VAL A 64 -3.86 -14.45 -5.08
N LYS A 65 -3.50 -14.88 -6.29
CA LYS A 65 -3.56 -14.04 -7.49
C LYS A 65 -4.99 -13.57 -7.78
N GLN A 66 -5.98 -14.45 -7.61
CA GLN A 66 -7.39 -14.09 -7.78
C GLN A 66 -7.82 -13.03 -6.76
N VAL A 67 -7.62 -13.29 -5.46
CA VAL A 67 -8.06 -12.39 -4.38
C VAL A 67 -7.40 -11.01 -4.51
N VAL A 68 -6.08 -10.98 -4.77
CA VAL A 68 -5.34 -9.75 -5.02
C VAL A 68 -5.91 -9.06 -6.27
N GLY A 69 -6.11 -9.77 -7.38
CA GLY A 69 -6.62 -9.20 -8.63
C GLY A 69 -8.01 -8.56 -8.52
N GLU A 70 -8.87 -9.08 -7.65
CA GLU A 70 -10.21 -8.54 -7.39
C GLU A 70 -10.18 -7.23 -6.58
N GLN A 71 -9.32 -7.14 -5.56
CA GLN A 71 -9.30 -6.01 -4.61
C GLN A 71 -8.27 -4.92 -4.97
N LEU A 72 -7.14 -5.31 -5.57
CA LEU A 72 -6.01 -4.44 -5.89
C LEU A 72 -6.39 -3.22 -6.75
N PRO A 73 -7.27 -3.31 -7.77
CA PRO A 73 -7.67 -2.13 -8.55
C PRO A 73 -8.25 -1.00 -7.69
N ARG A 74 -9.04 -1.32 -6.66
CA ARG A 74 -9.60 -0.34 -5.73
C ARG A 74 -8.52 0.29 -4.85
N ILE A 75 -7.63 -0.54 -4.29
CA ILE A 75 -6.51 -0.08 -3.44
C ILE A 75 -5.58 0.84 -4.24
N MET A 76 -5.29 0.47 -5.50
CA MET A 76 -4.45 1.28 -6.38
C MET A 76 -5.10 2.60 -6.80
N HIS A 77 -6.41 2.60 -7.00
CA HIS A 77 -7.16 3.82 -7.21
C HIS A 77 -7.06 4.76 -6.00
N LEU A 78 -7.24 4.23 -4.78
CA LEU A 78 -7.12 5.01 -3.54
C LEU A 78 -5.70 5.57 -3.36
N ARG A 79 -4.66 4.78 -3.62
CA ARG A 79 -3.26 5.26 -3.58
C ARG A 79 -3.05 6.47 -4.52
N ARG A 80 -3.48 6.36 -5.77
CA ARG A 80 -3.37 7.47 -6.75
C ARG A 80 -4.21 8.68 -6.35
N ALA A 81 -5.37 8.47 -5.77
CA ALA A 81 -6.23 9.55 -5.27
C ALA A 81 -5.57 10.30 -4.10
N ILE A 82 -4.90 9.59 -3.19
CA ILE A 82 -4.12 10.19 -2.09
C ILE A 82 -2.99 11.06 -2.67
N GLU A 83 -2.20 10.52 -3.61
CA GLU A 83 -1.11 11.26 -4.25
C GLU A 83 -1.61 12.51 -4.99
N THR A 84 -2.77 12.41 -5.65
CA THR A 84 -3.43 13.54 -6.32
C THR A 84 -3.87 14.59 -5.31
N ALA A 85 -4.57 14.19 -4.24
CA ALA A 85 -5.03 15.11 -3.19
C ALA A 85 -3.86 15.84 -2.51
N LEU A 86 -2.75 15.15 -2.24
CA LEU A 86 -1.54 15.74 -1.70
C LEU A 86 -0.90 16.74 -2.68
N GLY A 87 -0.86 16.40 -3.97
CA GLY A 87 -0.37 17.28 -5.04
C GLY A 87 -1.22 18.55 -5.23
N ASP A 88 -2.54 18.41 -5.07
CA ASP A 88 -3.53 19.50 -5.16
C ASP A 88 -3.70 20.28 -3.85
N TRP A 89 -2.87 20.00 -2.84
CA TRP A 89 -2.88 20.69 -1.55
C TRP A 89 -4.17 20.50 -0.74
N GLN A 90 -4.76 19.30 -0.80
CA GLN A 90 -5.98 18.92 -0.10
C GLN A 90 -5.68 17.90 1.02
N PRO A 91 -4.98 18.29 2.11
CA PRO A 91 -4.53 17.34 3.14
C PRO A 91 -5.69 16.66 3.88
N ALA A 92 -6.81 17.35 4.10
CA ALA A 92 -7.98 16.76 4.76
C ALA A 92 -8.63 15.66 3.89
N GLU A 93 -8.64 15.84 2.57
CA GLU A 93 -9.12 14.81 1.66
C GLU A 93 -8.14 13.64 1.57
N ALA A 94 -6.83 13.93 1.53
CA ALA A 94 -5.80 12.89 1.60
C ALA A 94 -5.94 12.03 2.87
N GLU A 95 -6.19 12.65 4.03
CA GLU A 95 -6.41 11.93 5.30
C GLU A 95 -7.65 11.03 5.26
N ARG A 96 -8.77 11.52 4.71
CA ARG A 96 -9.98 10.72 4.50
C ARG A 96 -9.74 9.55 3.56
N LEU A 97 -8.94 9.76 2.52
CA LEU A 97 -8.57 8.71 1.56
C LEU A 97 -7.60 7.69 2.17
N THR A 98 -6.67 8.10 3.04
CA THR A 98 -5.79 7.16 3.76
C THR A 98 -6.57 6.22 4.66
N THR A 99 -7.61 6.68 5.35
CA THR A 99 -8.48 5.78 6.14
C THR A 99 -9.15 4.73 5.24
N GLN A 100 -9.72 5.14 4.11
CA GLN A 100 -10.35 4.19 3.18
C GLN A 100 -9.35 3.23 2.54
N PHE A 101 -8.11 3.67 2.33
CA PHE A 101 -7.01 2.86 1.82
C PHE A 101 -6.59 1.79 2.83
N GLU A 102 -6.44 2.15 4.11
CA GLU A 102 -6.16 1.21 5.21
C GLU A 102 -7.30 0.20 5.38
N ASP A 103 -8.56 0.64 5.33
CA ASP A 103 -9.73 -0.25 5.37
C ASP A 103 -9.75 -1.23 4.20
N ALA A 104 -9.36 -0.78 3.00
CA ALA A 104 -9.28 -1.63 1.82
C ALA A 104 -8.17 -2.69 1.95
N LEU A 105 -7.01 -2.31 2.50
CA LEU A 105 -5.93 -3.25 2.80
C LEU A 105 -6.35 -4.26 3.88
N ALA A 106 -7.06 -3.82 4.91
CA ALA A 106 -7.58 -4.73 5.95
C ALA A 106 -8.60 -5.72 5.38
N GLY A 107 -9.48 -5.25 4.49
CA GLY A 107 -10.42 -6.12 3.78
C GLY A 107 -9.72 -7.15 2.89
N LEU A 108 -8.64 -6.76 2.21
CA LEU A 108 -7.83 -7.68 1.41
C LEU A 108 -7.11 -8.70 2.31
N GLU A 109 -6.43 -8.26 3.37
CA GLU A 109 -5.75 -9.12 4.36
C GLU A 109 -6.69 -10.21 4.91
N ALA A 110 -7.92 -9.86 5.24
CA ALA A 110 -8.92 -10.81 5.76
C ALA A 110 -9.34 -11.88 4.75
N GLN A 111 -9.26 -11.60 3.45
CA GLN A 111 -9.60 -12.52 2.35
C GLN A 111 -8.41 -13.36 1.89
N MET A 112 -7.19 -13.02 2.33
CA MET A 112 -6.00 -13.77 1.96
C MET A 112 -6.04 -15.17 2.56
N PRO A 113 -5.67 -16.21 1.77
CA PRO A 113 -5.54 -17.57 2.29
C PRO A 113 -4.45 -17.62 3.38
N ASP A 114 -4.59 -18.58 4.29
CA ASP A 114 -3.60 -18.85 5.33
C ASP A 114 -2.29 -19.44 4.78
#